data_AF-M2YQW9-F1
#
_entry.id   AF-M2YQW9-F1
#
_cell.length_a   1.000
_cell.length_b   1.000
_cell.length_c   1.000
_cell.angle_alpha   90.00
_cell.angle_beta   90.00
_cell.angle_gamma   90.00
#
_symmetry.space_group_name_H-M   'P 1'
#
loop_
_entity.id
_entity.type
_entity.pdbx_description
1 polymer ?
#
loop_
_entity_poly.entity_id
_entity_poly.type
_entity_poly.pdbx_seq_one_letter_code
_entity_poly.pdbx_strand_id
1 'polypeptide(L)'
;MRIDREILGILGQLTLVVAGSISAALFTELEELARIVDISYCVGSTSFGISKPFNCLSRCTDFPQFELATTWNTGPLLSDSCGYIALDHGKKRVIVAFRGTYSIANTVVDLSTVPQKYVPYPGEEDGSTLQHASQDITKGIRGHAPRGINEPKCLNCTVHMGFHSSWLNTRNQILPDLQTQLSTHPHYRLTLVGHSLGGAVAALAALDLLARGYDPVITTFGEPRVGNAGLAKYLDERFNVGGKIPTDDTKLRFRRVTHVDDPVPLLPLTEWGYTMHAGEIFIAKSDLSPDIADLQHCEGDTDGKCIAGQHSTPWGIPSRYKLWQLFFAHRDYFWRLGLCVPGGDPLGGGGQYTHEKEDL
;
A
#
# COMPACT_ATOMS: atom_id res chain seq x y z
N MET A 1 -0.45 -40.92 -53.68
CA MET A 1 0.33 -41.05 -52.43
C MET A 1 1.02 -39.72 -52.13
N ARG A 2 0.33 -38.83 -51.41
CA ARG A 2 0.94 -37.71 -50.67
C ARG A 2 -0.11 -37.19 -49.70
N ILE A 3 0.05 -37.65 -48.47
CA ILE A 3 -0.68 -37.26 -47.28
C ILE A 3 0.14 -36.15 -46.61
N ASP A 4 -0.57 -35.19 -46.02
CA ASP A 4 -0.17 -34.20 -45.01
C ASP A 4 0.87 -33.11 -45.34
N ARG A 5 0.35 -31.90 -45.57
CA ARG A 5 1.08 -30.64 -45.36
C ARG A 5 0.22 -29.45 -44.88
N GLU A 6 -0.95 -29.70 -44.30
CA GLU A 6 -1.83 -28.63 -43.77
C GLU A 6 -2.12 -28.68 -42.26
N ILE A 7 -1.57 -29.64 -41.49
CA ILE A 7 -1.83 -29.73 -40.03
C ILE A 7 -0.57 -29.38 -39.21
N LEU A 8 0.14 -28.30 -39.56
CA LEU A 8 1.26 -27.81 -38.75
C LEU A 8 1.36 -26.27 -38.74
N GLY A 9 0.22 -25.58 -38.85
CA GLY A 9 0.14 -24.10 -38.94
C GLY A 9 -0.69 -23.40 -37.88
N ILE A 10 -1.32 -24.11 -36.92
CA ILE A 10 -2.27 -23.50 -35.96
C ILE A 10 -2.04 -23.99 -34.51
N LEU A 11 -0.78 -24.21 -34.12
CA LEU A 11 -0.40 -24.50 -32.72
C LEU A 11 0.80 -23.64 -32.29
N GLY A 12 0.69 -22.33 -32.52
CA GLY A 12 1.77 -21.39 -32.24
C GLY A 12 1.28 -19.96 -32.10
N GLN A 13 0.16 -19.72 -31.41
CA GLN A 13 -0.04 -18.42 -30.79
C GLN A 13 0.91 -18.36 -29.59
N LEU A 14 2.13 -17.95 -29.90
CA LEU A 14 3.09 -17.42 -28.94
C LEU A 14 2.36 -16.33 -28.15
N THR A 15 2.07 -16.59 -26.88
CA THR A 15 1.83 -15.54 -25.89
C THR A 15 3.06 -14.65 -25.90
N LEU A 16 3.01 -13.57 -26.65
CA LEU A 16 3.88 -12.43 -26.44
C LEU A 16 3.48 -11.89 -25.07
N VAL A 17 4.18 -12.33 -24.02
CA VAL A 17 4.14 -11.64 -22.73
C VAL A 17 4.73 -10.26 -23.01
N VAL A 18 3.86 -9.26 -23.13
CA VAL A 18 4.27 -7.87 -23.23
C VAL A 18 5.05 -7.59 -21.96
N ALA A 19 6.34 -7.25 -22.08
CA ALA A 19 7.14 -6.85 -20.94
C ALA A 19 6.40 -5.70 -20.22
N GLY A 20 6.00 -5.94 -18.96
CA GLY A 20 5.22 -4.98 -18.17
C GLY A 20 3.76 -5.38 -17.89
N SER A 21 3.21 -6.45 -18.49
CA SER A 21 1.80 -6.85 -18.23
C SER A 21 1.58 -7.42 -16.81
N ILE A 22 0.46 -7.08 -16.18
CA ILE A 22 0.04 -7.62 -14.87
C ILE A 22 -0.62 -8.99 -15.00
N SER A 23 -0.35 -9.92 -14.07
CA SER A 23 -1.06 -11.20 -14.03
C SER A 23 -2.52 -11.06 -13.54
N ALA A 24 -3.42 -11.93 -14.00
CA ALA A 24 -4.82 -11.93 -13.55
C ALA A 24 -4.95 -12.13 -12.02
N ALA A 25 -4.05 -12.92 -11.44
CA ALA A 25 -3.99 -13.15 -10.00
C ALA A 25 -3.61 -11.87 -9.23
N LEU A 26 -2.60 -11.14 -9.70
CA LEU A 26 -2.20 -9.87 -9.08
C LEU A 26 -3.29 -8.82 -9.25
N PHE A 27 -3.89 -8.69 -10.44
CA PHE A 27 -5.01 -7.78 -10.67
C PHE A 27 -6.16 -8.01 -9.68
N THR A 28 -6.57 -9.27 -9.50
CA THR A 28 -7.63 -9.65 -8.56
C THR A 28 -7.25 -9.32 -7.12
N GLU A 29 -5.99 -9.55 -6.73
CA GLU A 29 -5.51 -9.18 -5.40
C GLU A 29 -5.49 -7.66 -5.19
N LEU A 30 -5.11 -6.87 -6.19
CA LEU A 30 -5.09 -5.40 -6.12
C LEU A 30 -6.51 -4.82 -6.02
N GLU A 31 -7.46 -5.32 -6.81
CA GLU A 31 -8.88 -4.94 -6.72
C GLU A 31 -9.46 -5.21 -5.33
N GLU A 32 -9.17 -6.38 -4.77
CA GLU A 32 -9.62 -6.75 -3.43
C GLU A 32 -9.02 -5.83 -2.37
N LEU A 33 -7.70 -5.56 -2.46
CA LEU A 33 -7.00 -4.67 -1.54
C LEU A 33 -7.52 -3.22 -1.63
N ALA A 34 -7.98 -2.79 -2.80
CA ALA A 34 -8.64 -1.49 -2.96
C ALA A 34 -9.95 -1.42 -2.15
N ARG A 35 -10.78 -2.47 -2.19
CA ARG A 35 -12.00 -2.55 -1.34
C ARG A 35 -11.67 -2.63 0.15
N ILE A 36 -10.63 -3.39 0.52
CA ILE A 36 -10.15 -3.50 1.92
C ILE A 36 -9.70 -2.12 2.42
N VAL A 37 -8.88 -1.39 1.67
CA VAL A 37 -8.42 -0.08 2.12
C VAL A 37 -9.54 0.96 2.16
N ASP A 38 -10.56 0.87 1.28
CA ASP A 38 -11.74 1.74 1.34
C ASP A 38 -12.49 1.60 2.68
N ILE A 39 -12.61 0.39 3.21
CA ILE A 39 -13.25 0.14 4.52
C ILE A 39 -12.55 0.90 5.65
N SER A 40 -11.25 1.23 5.52
CA SER A 40 -10.55 2.02 6.54
C SER A 40 -11.17 3.41 6.73
N TYR A 41 -11.84 3.96 5.71
CA TYR A 41 -12.61 5.21 5.79
C TYR A 41 -13.89 5.11 6.62
N CYS A 42 -14.26 3.91 7.08
CA CYS A 42 -15.27 3.74 8.12
C CYS A 42 -14.74 4.01 9.54
N VAL A 43 -13.43 4.20 9.73
CA VAL A 43 -12.82 4.50 11.03
C VAL A 43 -12.59 6.01 11.19
N GLY A 44 -13.14 6.58 12.27
CA GLY A 44 -13.01 7.99 12.63
C GLY A 44 -14.31 8.60 13.15
N SER A 45 -14.27 9.88 13.52
CA SER A 45 -15.36 10.60 14.23
C SER A 45 -16.63 10.86 13.41
N THR A 46 -16.60 10.66 12.09
CA THR A 46 -17.71 10.96 11.17
C THR A 46 -18.45 9.72 10.65
N SER A 47 -18.08 8.52 11.14
CA SER A 47 -18.63 7.24 10.67
C SER A 47 -19.14 6.40 11.83
N PHE A 48 -20.05 5.45 11.56
CA PHE A 48 -20.54 4.45 12.51
C PHE A 48 -19.48 3.44 12.96
N GLY A 49 -18.26 3.52 12.41
CA GLY A 49 -17.16 2.65 12.76
C GLY A 49 -17.20 1.30 12.03
N ILE A 50 -16.35 0.39 12.51
CA ILE A 50 -16.35 -1.02 12.15
C ILE A 50 -16.60 -1.78 13.45
N SER A 51 -17.53 -2.73 13.47
CA SER A 51 -17.85 -3.54 14.64
C SER A 51 -17.55 -5.02 14.40
N LYS A 52 -17.35 -5.77 15.48
CA LYS A 52 -17.17 -7.24 15.40
C LYS A 52 -18.44 -7.95 14.87
N PRO A 53 -18.32 -9.14 14.25
CA PRO A 53 -17.09 -9.78 13.78
C PRO A 53 -16.40 -8.96 12.69
N PHE A 54 -17.06 -8.49 11.63
CA PHE A 54 -16.51 -7.49 10.70
C PHE A 54 -17.67 -6.83 9.96
N ASN A 55 -18.29 -5.82 10.57
CA ASN A 55 -19.46 -5.11 10.06
C ASN A 55 -19.18 -3.62 9.96
N CYS A 56 -19.63 -2.99 8.88
CA CYS A 56 -19.57 -1.55 8.67
C CYS A 56 -20.64 -1.12 7.67
N LEU A 57 -20.81 0.19 7.51
CA LEU A 57 -21.74 0.74 6.52
C LEU A 57 -21.29 0.47 5.07
N SER A 58 -19.97 0.37 4.82
CA SER A 58 -19.39 0.15 3.49
C SER A 58 -19.38 -1.34 3.10
N ARG A 59 -18.27 -1.84 2.56
CA ARG A 59 -18.14 -3.14 1.89
C ARG A 59 -17.75 -4.30 2.82
N CYS A 60 -17.96 -4.19 4.13
CA CYS A 60 -17.58 -5.27 5.06
C CYS A 60 -18.28 -6.61 4.74
N THR A 61 -19.48 -6.56 4.15
CA THR A 61 -20.23 -7.75 3.71
C THR A 61 -19.57 -8.54 2.59
N ASP A 62 -18.65 -7.92 1.83
CA ASP A 62 -17.88 -8.59 0.79
C ASP A 62 -16.84 -9.57 1.38
N PHE A 63 -16.58 -9.47 2.70
CA PHE A 63 -15.53 -10.19 3.41
C PHE A 63 -16.08 -11.04 4.57
N PRO A 64 -16.90 -12.07 4.28
CA PRO A 64 -17.57 -12.85 5.33
C PRO A 64 -16.62 -13.68 6.21
N GLN A 65 -15.37 -13.90 5.77
CA GLN A 65 -14.34 -14.62 6.52
C GLN A 65 -13.43 -13.70 7.34
N PHE A 66 -13.75 -12.40 7.40
CA PHE A 66 -12.96 -11.44 8.17
C PHE A 66 -13.42 -11.34 9.62
N GLU A 67 -12.46 -11.13 10.52
CA GLU A 67 -12.68 -10.78 11.92
C GLU A 67 -11.88 -9.52 12.29
N LEU A 68 -12.57 -8.53 12.85
CA LEU A 68 -11.99 -7.29 13.37
C LEU A 68 -11.24 -7.58 14.67
N ALA A 69 -9.92 -7.38 14.65
CA ALA A 69 -9.10 -7.40 15.85
C ALA A 69 -9.26 -6.08 16.63
N THR A 70 -8.96 -4.95 15.98
CA THR A 70 -9.02 -3.61 16.60
C THR A 70 -9.15 -2.51 15.55
N THR A 71 -9.55 -1.32 15.98
CA THR A 71 -9.53 -0.06 15.19
C THR A 71 -8.76 0.99 15.96
N TRP A 72 -8.05 1.89 15.28
CA TRP A 72 -7.40 3.03 15.93
C TRP A 72 -7.76 4.36 15.24
N ASN A 73 -7.68 5.43 16.01
CA ASN A 73 -7.77 6.80 15.56
C ASN A 73 -6.94 7.65 16.51
N THR A 74 -5.89 8.30 16.00
CA THR A 74 -4.99 9.09 16.84
C THR A 74 -5.40 10.56 17.01
N GLY A 75 -6.44 11.04 16.32
CA GLY A 75 -6.98 12.41 16.48
C GLY A 75 -7.40 13.13 15.18
N PRO A 76 -7.57 14.48 15.23
CA PRO A 76 -7.96 15.32 14.09
C PRO A 76 -6.82 16.05 13.32
N LEU A 77 -5.56 15.95 13.74
CA LEU A 77 -4.37 16.59 13.17
C LEU A 77 -3.77 15.82 11.97
N LEU A 78 -2.83 16.43 11.24
CA LEU A 78 -2.11 15.78 10.13
C LEU A 78 -1.13 14.69 10.56
N SER A 79 -0.73 14.69 11.84
CA SER A 79 0.01 13.58 12.46
C SER A 79 -0.89 12.40 12.81
N ASP A 80 -2.18 12.47 12.42
CA ASP A 80 -3.14 11.47 12.80
C ASP A 80 -3.35 10.40 11.76
N SER A 81 -3.54 9.21 12.29
CA SER A 81 -3.68 7.97 11.55
C SER A 81 -4.92 7.28 12.06
N CYS A 82 -5.69 6.77 11.12
CA CYS A 82 -6.88 5.98 11.36
C CYS A 82 -6.72 4.67 10.60
N GLY A 83 -7.32 3.61 11.13
CA GLY A 83 -7.30 2.33 10.45
C GLY A 83 -7.79 1.20 11.31
N TYR A 84 -7.58 -0.01 10.84
CA TYR A 84 -7.99 -1.22 11.54
C TYR A 84 -7.03 -2.38 11.31
N ILE A 85 -7.05 -3.33 12.25
CA ILE A 85 -6.45 -4.64 12.11
C ILE A 85 -7.58 -5.65 11.97
N ALA A 86 -7.53 -6.47 10.92
CA ALA A 86 -8.46 -7.57 10.72
C ALA A 86 -7.71 -8.88 10.41
N LEU A 87 -8.34 -9.99 10.74
CA LEU A 87 -7.91 -11.32 10.37
C LEU A 87 -8.74 -11.76 9.17
N ASP A 88 -8.08 -12.27 8.14
CA ASP A 88 -8.73 -12.98 7.04
C ASP A 88 -8.47 -14.47 7.22
N HIS A 89 -9.48 -15.19 7.68
CA HIS A 89 -9.36 -16.64 7.91
C HIS A 89 -9.36 -17.45 6.62
N GLY A 90 -9.89 -16.89 5.52
CA GLY A 90 -9.94 -17.54 4.21
C GLY A 90 -8.57 -17.63 3.57
N LYS A 91 -7.86 -16.50 3.49
CA LYS A 91 -6.50 -16.43 2.91
C LYS A 91 -5.38 -16.50 3.95
N LYS A 92 -5.72 -16.67 5.23
CA LYS A 92 -4.79 -16.71 6.36
C LYS A 92 -3.90 -15.46 6.38
N ARG A 93 -4.51 -14.28 6.55
CA ARG A 93 -3.79 -12.99 6.61
C ARG A 93 -4.10 -12.24 7.88
N VAL A 94 -3.10 -11.56 8.44
CA VAL A 94 -3.30 -10.45 9.37
C VAL A 94 -3.18 -9.17 8.55
N ILE A 95 -4.27 -8.42 8.44
CA ILE A 95 -4.37 -7.21 7.60
C ILE A 95 -4.29 -5.99 8.50
N VAL A 96 -3.41 -5.05 8.17
CA VAL A 96 -3.33 -3.72 8.78
C VAL A 96 -3.65 -2.69 7.69
N ALA A 97 -4.82 -2.06 7.80
CA ALA A 97 -5.31 -1.11 6.81
C ALA A 97 -5.18 0.32 7.32
N PHE A 98 -4.44 1.15 6.58
CA PHE A 98 -4.15 2.55 6.90
C PHE A 98 -4.98 3.47 6.03
N ARG A 99 -5.77 4.32 6.69
CA ARG A 99 -6.65 5.28 6.05
C ARG A 99 -5.89 6.55 5.64
N GLY A 100 -6.29 7.18 4.53
CA GLY A 100 -5.89 8.56 4.20
C GLY A 100 -6.76 9.63 4.86
N THR A 101 -6.34 10.90 4.74
CA THR A 101 -7.07 12.06 5.30
C THR A 101 -8.42 12.27 4.60
N TYR A 102 -9.46 12.72 5.32
CA TYR A 102 -10.74 13.12 4.70
C TYR A 102 -10.61 14.38 3.83
N SER A 103 -9.73 15.30 4.23
CA SER A 103 -9.44 16.53 3.49
C SER A 103 -8.17 16.37 2.66
N ILE A 104 -8.26 15.53 1.63
CA ILE A 104 -7.16 15.28 0.70
C ILE A 104 -6.74 16.60 0.02
N ALA A 105 -7.69 17.49 -0.28
CA ALA A 105 -7.41 18.81 -0.82
C ALA A 105 -6.52 19.65 0.10
N ASN A 106 -6.80 19.68 1.41
CA ASN A 106 -5.90 20.32 2.37
C ASN A 106 -4.59 19.55 2.46
N THR A 107 -4.60 18.22 2.42
CA THR A 107 -3.37 17.41 2.56
C THR A 107 -2.39 17.62 1.40
N VAL A 108 -2.88 17.76 0.17
CA VAL A 108 -2.07 18.07 -1.03
C VAL A 108 -1.43 19.45 -0.92
N VAL A 109 -2.15 20.42 -0.35
CA VAL A 109 -1.65 21.78 -0.12
C VAL A 109 -0.75 21.86 1.12
N ASP A 110 -1.04 21.06 2.15
CA ASP A 110 -0.43 21.05 3.48
C ASP A 110 0.60 19.93 3.65
N LEU A 111 1.05 19.28 2.57
CA LEU A 111 2.15 18.30 2.59
C LEU A 111 3.43 19.05 2.95
N SER A 112 3.57 19.33 4.25
CA SER A 112 4.56 20.21 4.83
C SER A 112 5.93 19.62 4.55
N THR A 113 6.70 20.26 3.70
CA THR A 113 7.90 19.70 3.07
C THR A 113 9.05 19.39 4.01
N VAL A 114 8.85 19.59 5.32
CA VAL A 114 9.85 19.49 6.38
C VAL A 114 10.43 18.07 6.41
N PRO A 115 11.68 17.88 5.94
CA PRO A 115 12.34 16.60 6.03
C PRO A 115 12.89 16.41 7.44
N GLN A 116 12.70 15.22 8.00
CA GLN A 116 13.28 14.78 9.26
C GLN A 116 14.28 13.65 8.99
N LYS A 117 15.37 13.56 9.76
CA LYS A 117 16.29 12.42 9.71
C LYS A 117 15.52 11.12 9.97
N TYR A 118 15.64 10.16 9.06
CA TYR A 118 15.11 8.83 9.25
C TYR A 118 16.12 7.96 10.00
N VAL A 119 15.66 7.27 11.03
CA VAL A 119 16.43 6.27 11.78
C VAL A 119 15.68 4.95 11.66
N PRO A 120 16.27 3.89 11.08
CA PRO A 120 15.63 2.58 11.05
C PRO A 120 15.26 2.15 12.47
N TYR A 121 14.01 1.75 12.69
CA TYR A 121 13.51 1.22 13.96
C TYR A 121 13.60 -0.31 13.98
N PRO A 122 13.63 -0.98 15.15
CA PRO A 122 13.59 -0.42 16.51
C PRO A 122 14.93 0.23 16.88
N GLY A 123 14.91 1.46 17.42
CA GLY A 123 16.10 2.26 17.74
C GLY A 123 16.90 1.67 18.91
N GLU A 124 18.11 2.17 19.18
CA GLU A 124 18.90 1.74 20.36
C GLU A 124 18.13 1.91 21.69
N GLU A 125 17.20 2.86 21.74
CA GLU A 125 16.34 3.12 22.91
C GLU A 125 15.30 2.02 23.17
N ASP A 126 14.84 1.30 22.13
CA ASP A 126 13.92 0.16 22.28
C ASP A 126 14.62 -1.07 22.89
N GLY A 127 15.96 -1.06 22.99
CA GLY A 127 16.75 -2.07 23.71
C GLY A 127 16.80 -1.87 25.23
N SER A 128 16.51 -0.65 25.71
CA SER A 128 16.62 -0.31 27.15
C SER A 128 15.45 -0.84 27.98
N THR A 129 14.26 -1.02 27.39
CA THR A 129 13.10 -1.61 28.05
C THR A 129 13.14 -3.13 28.13
N LEU A 130 13.98 -3.79 27.32
CA LEU A 130 14.21 -5.24 27.39
C LEU A 130 15.34 -5.62 28.36
N GLN A 131 16.12 -4.66 28.85
CA GLN A 131 17.30 -4.93 29.69
C GLN A 131 16.94 -5.24 31.16
N HIS A 132 15.70 -5.00 31.59
CA HIS A 132 15.23 -5.32 32.95
C HIS A 132 14.36 -6.59 33.05
N ALA A 133 14.09 -7.28 31.93
CA ALA A 133 13.33 -8.54 31.93
C ALA A 133 14.21 -9.79 31.66
N SER A 134 15.53 -9.63 31.66
CA SER A 134 16.47 -10.69 31.26
C SER A 134 17.25 -11.26 32.44
N GLN A 135 16.58 -12.04 33.31
CA GLN A 135 17.26 -13.15 34.01
C GLN A 135 16.46 -14.46 34.09
N ASP A 136 15.13 -14.50 33.84
CA ASP A 136 14.36 -15.75 34.04
C ASP A 136 13.48 -16.25 32.86
N ILE A 137 13.47 -15.58 31.69
CA ILE A 137 12.59 -15.95 30.56
C ILE A 137 13.38 -16.30 29.28
N THR A 138 14.54 -16.95 29.38
CA THR A 138 15.32 -17.38 28.20
C THR A 138 15.09 -18.83 27.78
N LYS A 139 14.16 -19.56 28.42
CA LYS A 139 13.87 -20.97 28.06
C LYS A 139 12.68 -21.20 27.11
N GLY A 140 11.94 -20.17 26.70
CA GLY A 140 10.68 -20.35 25.94
C GLY A 140 10.52 -19.63 24.60
N ILE A 141 11.28 -18.58 24.31
CA ILE A 141 11.02 -17.72 23.14
C ILE A 141 12.10 -17.95 22.08
N ARG A 142 11.85 -18.85 21.12
CA ARG A 142 12.57 -18.83 19.85
C ARG A 142 12.01 -17.66 19.02
N GLY A 143 12.73 -16.54 18.92
CA GLY A 143 12.37 -15.52 17.93
C GLY A 143 12.95 -14.12 18.07
N HIS A 144 13.44 -13.69 19.23
CA HIS A 144 13.96 -12.31 19.36
C HIS A 144 15.48 -12.29 19.24
N ALA A 145 15.98 -12.29 18.00
CA ALA A 145 17.35 -11.93 17.76
C ALA A 145 17.50 -10.40 17.96
N PRO A 146 18.43 -9.91 18.79
CA PRO A 146 18.83 -8.50 18.76
C PRO A 146 19.34 -8.15 17.36
N ARG A 147 19.17 -6.89 16.92
CA ARG A 147 19.61 -6.36 15.61
C ARG A 147 20.85 -7.11 15.13
N GLY A 148 20.71 -7.87 14.05
CA GLY A 148 21.87 -8.50 13.43
C GLY A 148 22.86 -7.39 13.10
N ILE A 149 24.13 -7.59 13.46
CA ILE A 149 25.25 -6.65 13.20
C ILE A 149 25.37 -6.28 11.70
N ASN A 150 24.64 -6.99 10.82
CA ASN A 150 24.63 -6.85 9.37
C ASN A 150 23.32 -6.28 8.78
N GLU A 151 22.38 -5.76 9.57
CA GLU A 151 21.18 -5.16 8.99
C GLU A 151 21.52 -3.85 8.26
N PRO A 152 21.06 -3.64 7.00
CA PRO A 152 21.41 -2.46 6.23
C PRO A 152 21.00 -1.18 6.98
N LYS A 153 21.95 -0.26 7.11
CA LYS A 153 21.70 1.08 7.68
C LYS A 153 21.18 2.00 6.58
N CYS A 154 20.15 2.78 6.90
CA CYS A 154 19.69 3.86 6.04
C CYS A 154 20.64 5.07 6.24
N LEU A 155 21.61 5.23 5.33
CA LEU A 155 22.57 6.34 5.38
C LEU A 155 22.03 7.55 4.62
N ASN A 156 22.15 8.75 5.20
CA ASN A 156 21.65 10.00 4.61
C ASN A 156 20.15 9.99 4.26
N CYS A 157 19.35 9.25 5.04
CA CYS A 157 17.93 9.15 4.81
C CYS A 157 17.16 10.25 5.52
N THR A 158 16.30 10.94 4.79
CA THR A 158 15.29 11.83 5.35
C THR A 158 13.89 11.37 4.95
N VAL A 159 12.95 11.55 5.85
CA VAL A 159 11.54 11.18 5.74
C VAL A 159 10.68 12.43 5.93
N HIS A 160 9.51 12.50 5.31
CA HIS A 160 8.54 13.56 5.59
C HIS A 160 8.14 13.53 7.08
N MET A 161 8.33 14.64 7.79
CA MET A 161 8.09 14.73 9.23
C MET A 161 6.67 14.30 9.62
N GLY A 162 5.65 14.75 8.88
CA GLY A 162 4.26 14.41 9.17
C GLY A 162 3.95 12.92 9.04
N PHE A 163 4.52 12.24 8.04
CA PHE A 163 4.31 10.79 7.84
C PHE A 163 5.00 10.01 8.95
N HIS A 164 6.21 10.45 9.31
CA HIS A 164 6.99 9.86 10.37
C HIS A 164 6.29 10.00 11.73
N SER A 165 5.84 11.20 12.10
CA SER A 165 5.06 11.44 13.32
C SER A 165 3.78 10.60 13.35
N SER A 166 3.08 10.50 12.22
CA SER A 166 1.88 9.65 12.11
C SER A 166 2.18 8.19 12.41
N TRP A 167 3.26 7.64 11.84
CA TRP A 167 3.69 6.29 12.16
C TRP A 167 4.09 6.14 13.63
N LEU A 168 4.87 7.07 14.19
CA LEU A 168 5.30 7.02 15.60
C LEU A 168 4.12 7.05 16.58
N ASN A 169 3.09 7.83 16.28
CA ASN A 169 1.86 7.84 17.08
C ASN A 169 1.08 6.53 16.92
N THR A 170 0.96 6.03 15.69
CA THR A 170 0.22 4.79 15.38
C THR A 170 0.88 3.56 16.01
N ARG A 171 2.21 3.41 15.89
CA ARG A 171 2.93 2.22 16.37
C ARG A 171 2.68 1.95 17.85
N ASN A 172 2.59 3.00 18.67
CA ASN A 172 2.38 2.87 20.10
C ASN A 172 0.98 2.32 20.43
N GLN A 173 0.00 2.54 19.54
CA GLN A 173 -1.35 2.04 19.71
C GLN A 173 -1.51 0.63 19.14
N ILE A 174 -0.93 0.35 17.96
CA ILE A 174 -1.26 -0.88 17.22
C ILE A 174 -0.30 -2.03 17.46
N LEU A 175 0.96 -1.79 17.88
CA LEU A 175 1.95 -2.86 18.01
C LEU A 175 1.53 -3.95 19.02
N PRO A 176 1.00 -3.64 20.22
CA PRO A 176 0.60 -4.68 21.17
C PRO A 176 -0.48 -5.62 20.60
N ASP A 177 -1.51 -5.05 19.97
CA ASP A 177 -2.59 -5.83 19.36
C ASP A 177 -2.08 -6.63 18.15
N LEU A 178 -1.26 -6.02 17.29
CA LEU A 178 -0.67 -6.68 16.13
C LEU A 178 0.21 -7.86 16.54
N GLN A 179 1.06 -7.69 17.55
CA GLN A 179 1.91 -8.76 18.11
C GLN A 179 1.06 -9.90 18.68
N THR A 180 -0.04 -9.57 19.36
CA THR A 180 -1.00 -10.57 19.84
C THR A 180 -1.60 -11.37 18.68
N GLN A 181 -2.03 -10.70 17.61
CA GLN A 181 -2.57 -11.40 16.43
C GLN A 181 -1.53 -12.27 15.73
N LEU A 182 -0.31 -11.77 15.53
CA LEU A 182 0.77 -12.50 14.85
C LEU A 182 1.27 -13.70 15.65
N SER A 183 1.28 -13.61 16.99
CA SER A 183 1.64 -14.72 17.87
C SER A 183 0.54 -15.79 17.96
N THR A 184 -0.73 -15.36 17.95
CA THR A 184 -1.88 -16.27 17.95
C THR A 184 -2.06 -16.96 16.59
N HIS A 185 -1.66 -16.30 15.50
CA HIS A 185 -1.78 -16.79 14.13
C HIS A 185 -0.42 -16.86 13.41
N PRO A 186 0.51 -17.72 13.86
CA PRO A 186 1.89 -17.75 13.35
C PRO A 186 2.01 -18.18 11.87
N HIS A 187 0.95 -18.75 11.31
CA HIS A 187 0.89 -19.15 9.90
C HIS A 187 0.18 -18.12 9.01
N TYR A 188 -0.25 -16.99 9.57
CA TYR A 188 -0.92 -15.96 8.79
C TYR A 188 0.10 -15.00 8.21
N ARG A 189 -0.09 -14.61 6.94
CA ARG A 189 0.75 -13.61 6.28
C ARG A 189 0.39 -12.22 6.78
N LEU A 190 1.40 -11.43 7.16
CA LEU A 190 1.22 -10.01 7.48
C LEU A 190 1.03 -9.21 6.19
N THR A 191 -0.12 -8.57 6.06
CA THR A 191 -0.50 -7.75 4.90
C THR A 191 -0.76 -6.31 5.34
N LEU A 192 -0.08 -5.36 4.74
CA LEU A 192 -0.31 -3.94 4.97
C LEU A 192 -0.96 -3.34 3.73
N VAL A 193 -1.96 -2.50 3.92
CA VAL A 193 -2.59 -1.77 2.83
C VAL A 193 -2.83 -0.32 3.24
N GLY A 194 -2.56 0.63 2.34
CA GLY A 194 -2.74 2.05 2.63
C GLY A 194 -3.11 2.87 1.40
N HIS A 195 -3.95 3.88 1.59
CA HIS A 195 -4.35 4.79 0.52
C HIS A 195 -3.98 6.24 0.87
N SER A 196 -3.56 7.03 -0.12
CA SER A 196 -3.17 8.44 0.05
C SER A 196 -2.08 8.57 1.13
N LEU A 197 -2.24 9.50 2.08
CA LEU A 197 -1.41 9.62 3.30
C LEU A 197 -1.22 8.27 4.03
N GLY A 198 -2.26 7.43 4.08
CA GLY A 198 -2.20 6.11 4.69
C GLY A 198 -1.24 5.17 3.98
N GLY A 199 -1.01 5.35 2.68
CA GLY A 199 0.03 4.65 1.92
C GLY A 199 1.43 4.97 2.46
N ALA A 200 1.75 6.24 2.67
CA ALA A 200 3.05 6.64 3.20
C ALA A 200 3.28 6.13 4.63
N VAL A 201 2.24 6.16 5.47
CA VAL A 201 2.31 5.58 6.82
C VAL A 201 2.48 4.06 6.76
N ALA A 202 1.79 3.37 5.84
CA ALA A 202 1.96 1.94 5.62
C ALA A 202 3.40 1.60 5.18
N ALA A 203 4.00 2.39 4.29
CA ALA A 203 5.39 2.20 3.84
C ALA A 203 6.39 2.26 5.00
N LEU A 204 6.23 3.25 5.89
CA LEU A 204 7.04 3.39 7.10
C LEU A 204 6.79 2.26 8.10
N ALA A 205 5.52 1.84 8.25
CA ALA A 205 5.14 0.70 9.07
C ALA A 205 5.79 -0.60 8.58
N ALA A 206 5.80 -0.82 7.27
CA ALA A 206 6.39 -2.01 6.65
C ALA A 206 7.90 -2.08 6.90
N LEU A 207 8.62 -0.95 6.82
CA LEU A 207 10.05 -0.89 7.15
C LEU A 207 10.31 -1.21 8.62
N ASP A 208 9.54 -0.65 9.56
CA ASP A 208 9.68 -0.93 11.00
C ASP A 208 9.36 -2.40 11.31
N LEU A 209 8.27 -2.95 10.76
CA LEU A 209 7.89 -4.35 10.96
C LEU A 209 8.91 -5.32 10.35
N LEU A 210 9.45 -5.01 9.17
CA LEU A 210 10.51 -5.81 8.56
C LEU A 210 11.78 -5.82 9.44
N ALA A 211 12.15 -4.68 10.02
CA ALA A 211 13.31 -4.58 10.91
C ALA A 211 13.08 -5.22 12.29
N ARG A 212 11.81 -5.43 12.69
CA ARG A 212 11.43 -6.25 13.86
C ARG A 212 11.42 -7.75 13.56
N GLY A 213 11.76 -8.16 12.33
CA GLY A 213 11.84 -9.57 11.92
C GLY A 213 10.53 -10.15 11.40
N TYR A 214 9.51 -9.33 11.13
CA TYR A 214 8.31 -9.77 10.41
C TYR A 214 8.55 -9.76 8.90
N ASP A 215 7.66 -10.42 8.14
CA ASP A 215 7.69 -10.43 6.67
C ASP A 215 6.40 -9.83 6.09
N PRO A 216 6.28 -8.49 6.08
CA PRO A 216 5.10 -7.82 5.55
C PRO A 216 5.07 -7.85 4.01
N VAL A 217 3.88 -8.09 3.46
CA VAL A 217 3.53 -7.72 2.08
C VAL A 217 2.70 -6.45 2.13
N ILE A 218 3.13 -5.42 1.42
CA ILE A 218 2.50 -4.10 1.41
C ILE A 218 1.98 -3.74 0.02
N THR A 219 0.78 -3.16 -0.02
CA THR A 219 0.22 -2.51 -1.20
C THR A 219 -0.26 -1.11 -0.85
N THR A 220 0.18 -0.12 -1.61
CA THR A 220 -0.23 1.27 -1.41
C THR A 220 -0.95 1.80 -2.65
N PHE A 221 -1.92 2.67 -2.46
CA PHE A 221 -2.69 3.31 -3.53
C PHE A 221 -2.55 4.83 -3.40
N GLY A 222 -2.06 5.51 -4.44
CA GLY A 222 -1.89 6.97 -4.40
C GLY A 222 -0.89 7.43 -3.34
N GLU A 223 0.16 6.62 -3.11
CA GLU A 223 1.17 6.91 -2.12
C GLU A 223 2.01 8.14 -2.52
N PRO A 224 2.10 9.19 -1.68
CA PRO A 224 3.01 10.31 -1.91
C PRO A 224 4.47 9.89 -1.68
N ARG A 225 5.42 10.64 -2.22
CA ARG A 225 6.86 10.46 -1.98
C ARG A 225 7.17 10.55 -0.49
N VAL A 226 7.67 9.45 0.08
CA VAL A 226 7.84 9.30 1.54
C VAL A 226 9.08 10.04 2.07
N GLY A 227 10.13 10.17 1.26
CA GLY A 227 11.39 10.78 1.67
C GLY A 227 12.35 11.06 0.53
N ASN A 228 13.63 11.24 0.88
CA ASN A 228 14.67 11.53 -0.10
C ASN A 228 15.20 10.28 -0.81
N ALA A 229 16.13 10.47 -1.75
CA ALA A 229 16.77 9.38 -2.49
C ALA A 229 17.48 8.34 -1.62
N GLY A 230 17.99 8.74 -0.45
CA GLY A 230 18.54 7.79 0.52
C GLY A 230 17.47 6.84 1.05
N LEU A 231 16.30 7.38 1.42
CA LEU A 231 15.18 6.57 1.93
C LEU A 231 14.55 5.70 0.84
N ALA A 232 14.38 6.22 -0.37
CA ALA A 232 13.84 5.45 -1.50
C ALA A 232 14.71 4.23 -1.81
N LYS A 233 16.01 4.45 -2.02
CA LYS A 233 16.99 3.37 -2.24
C LYS A 233 17.00 2.35 -1.10
N TYR A 234 16.88 2.82 0.14
CA TYR A 234 16.79 1.93 1.29
C TYR A 234 15.55 1.05 1.25
N LEU A 235 14.39 1.62 0.94
CA LEU A 235 13.15 0.87 0.79
C LEU A 235 13.27 -0.16 -0.34
N ASP A 236 13.84 0.25 -1.48
CA ASP A 236 14.05 -0.63 -2.62
C ASP A 236 14.93 -1.84 -2.27
N GLU A 237 16.04 -1.61 -1.58
CA GLU A 237 16.94 -2.67 -1.10
C GLU A 237 16.26 -3.59 -0.09
N ARG A 238 15.49 -3.03 0.86
CA ARG A 238 14.82 -3.80 1.92
C ARG A 238 13.69 -4.70 1.40
N PHE A 239 12.98 -4.26 0.35
CA PHE A 239 11.89 -5.01 -0.27
C PHE A 239 12.29 -5.73 -1.55
N ASN A 240 13.53 -5.54 -2.03
CA ASN A 240 14.05 -6.06 -3.29
C ASN A 240 13.15 -5.66 -4.48
N VAL A 241 12.84 -4.36 -4.57
CA VAL A 241 12.13 -3.74 -5.69
C VAL A 241 13.09 -2.87 -6.52
N GLY A 242 12.67 -2.45 -7.73
CA GLY A 242 13.52 -1.70 -8.67
C GLY A 242 14.41 -2.57 -9.56
N GLY A 243 14.47 -3.87 -9.28
CA GLY A 243 15.11 -4.87 -10.14
C GLY A 243 14.13 -5.52 -11.13
N LYS A 244 14.50 -6.72 -11.61
CA LYS A 244 13.66 -7.52 -12.50
C LYS A 244 12.38 -7.98 -11.78
N ILE A 245 11.23 -7.72 -12.40
CA ILE A 245 9.93 -8.21 -11.94
C ILE A 245 9.96 -9.76 -11.95
N PRO A 246 9.56 -10.42 -10.86
CA PRO A 246 9.47 -11.89 -10.82
C PRO A 246 8.52 -12.42 -11.89
N THR A 247 8.76 -13.65 -12.38
CA THR A 247 7.82 -14.32 -13.31
C THR A 247 6.41 -14.46 -12.73
N ASP A 248 6.32 -14.67 -11.42
CA ASP A 248 5.09 -14.65 -10.64
C ASP A 248 5.07 -13.33 -9.86
N ASP A 249 4.43 -12.32 -10.46
CA ASP A 249 4.39 -10.95 -9.94
C ASP A 249 3.61 -10.81 -8.62
N THR A 250 2.82 -11.82 -8.24
CA THR A 250 2.20 -11.88 -6.91
C THR A 250 3.24 -11.99 -5.78
N LYS A 251 4.49 -12.36 -6.09
CA LYS A 251 5.58 -12.44 -5.10
C LYS A 251 6.22 -11.09 -4.77
N LEU A 252 5.82 -10.00 -5.45
CA LEU A 252 6.24 -8.66 -5.08
C LEU A 252 5.75 -8.32 -3.67
N ARG A 253 6.69 -8.06 -2.76
CA ARG A 253 6.38 -7.73 -1.35
C ARG A 253 6.03 -6.26 -1.13
N PHE A 254 6.45 -5.36 -2.03
CA PHE A 254 6.04 -3.96 -2.03
C PHE A 254 5.45 -3.61 -3.39
N ARG A 255 4.20 -3.13 -3.39
CA ARG A 255 3.44 -2.79 -4.60
C ARG A 255 2.88 -1.37 -4.43
N ARG A 256 3.35 -0.42 -5.24
CA ARG A 256 2.92 0.98 -5.21
C ARG A 256 1.99 1.24 -6.40
N VAL A 257 0.68 1.24 -6.16
CA VAL A 257 -0.32 1.45 -7.22
C VAL A 257 -0.53 2.94 -7.44
N THR A 258 -0.33 3.39 -8.67
CA THR A 258 -0.55 4.77 -9.12
C THR A 258 -1.63 4.81 -10.20
N HIS A 259 -2.27 5.97 -10.35
CA HIS A 259 -3.35 6.19 -11.32
C HIS A 259 -3.02 7.40 -12.16
N VAL A 260 -3.36 7.36 -13.45
CA VAL A 260 -3.23 8.52 -14.35
C VAL A 260 -3.92 9.75 -13.77
N ASP A 261 -3.35 10.94 -13.97
CA ASP A 261 -3.87 12.21 -13.43
C ASP A 261 -3.94 12.33 -11.88
N ASP A 262 -3.52 11.33 -11.10
CA ASP A 262 -3.38 11.49 -9.65
C ASP A 262 -2.14 12.36 -9.33
N PRO A 263 -2.30 13.55 -8.73
CA PRO A 263 -1.17 14.40 -8.37
C PRO A 263 -0.42 13.94 -7.11
N VAL A 264 -1.00 13.09 -6.27
CA VAL A 264 -0.46 12.78 -4.94
C VAL A 264 0.86 12.00 -4.99
N PRO A 265 1.04 10.97 -5.84
CA PRO A 265 2.33 10.30 -6.01
C PRO A 265 3.44 11.20 -6.52
N LEU A 266 3.08 12.36 -7.09
CA LEU A 266 4.01 13.39 -7.54
C LEU A 266 4.33 14.44 -6.46
N LEU A 267 3.94 14.20 -5.21
CA LEU A 267 4.18 15.09 -4.07
C LEU A 267 4.80 14.35 -2.88
N PRO A 268 5.61 15.03 -2.03
CA PRO A 268 6.15 16.38 -2.23
C PRO A 268 7.06 16.46 -3.47
N LEU A 269 7.30 17.65 -4.00
CA LEU A 269 8.04 17.85 -5.25
C LEU A 269 9.49 17.36 -5.19
N THR A 270 10.04 16.92 -6.33
CA THR A 270 11.44 16.48 -6.43
C THR A 270 12.43 17.61 -6.19
N GLU A 271 12.06 18.85 -6.56
CA GLU A 271 12.80 20.08 -6.28
C GLU A 271 13.01 20.33 -4.78
N TRP A 272 12.18 19.71 -3.93
CA TRP A 272 12.31 19.76 -2.47
C TRP A 272 13.12 18.61 -1.88
N GLY A 273 13.75 17.78 -2.73
CA GLY A 273 14.62 16.69 -2.33
C GLY A 273 13.89 15.36 -2.06
N TYR A 274 12.62 15.25 -2.45
CA TYR A 274 11.85 14.00 -2.34
C TYR A 274 11.93 13.17 -3.63
N THR A 275 11.93 11.86 -3.52
CA THR A 275 11.88 10.97 -4.69
C THR A 275 10.90 9.83 -4.49
N MET A 276 10.41 9.29 -5.60
CA MET A 276 9.67 8.04 -5.62
C MET A 276 10.65 6.88 -5.40
N HIS A 277 10.15 5.81 -4.79
CA HIS A 277 10.81 4.51 -4.77
C HIS A 277 10.18 3.60 -5.84
N ALA A 278 10.82 2.47 -6.13
CA ALA A 278 10.39 1.53 -7.16
C ALA A 278 9.19 0.67 -6.74
N GLY A 279 8.79 -0.26 -7.62
CA GLY A 279 7.67 -1.17 -7.38
C GLY A 279 6.32 -0.62 -7.82
N GLU A 280 6.33 0.32 -8.77
CA GLU A 280 5.13 0.96 -9.29
C GLU A 280 4.33 0.04 -10.21
N ILE A 281 3.02 0.00 -9.97
CA ILE A 281 2.00 -0.58 -10.84
C ILE A 281 1.08 0.56 -11.25
N PHE A 282 1.12 0.94 -12.52
CA PHE A 282 0.43 2.12 -13.03
C PHE A 282 -0.87 1.74 -13.72
N ILE A 283 -1.97 2.37 -13.30
CA ILE A 283 -3.28 2.32 -13.95
C ILE A 283 -3.35 3.45 -14.99
N ALA A 284 -3.31 3.10 -16.27
CA ALA A 284 -3.25 4.04 -17.38
C ALA A 284 -4.63 4.55 -17.83
N LYS A 285 -5.71 3.82 -17.53
CA LYS A 285 -7.08 4.21 -17.83
C LYS A 285 -7.59 5.17 -16.77
N SER A 286 -8.11 6.31 -17.20
CA SER A 286 -8.64 7.36 -16.33
C SER A 286 -10.01 7.02 -15.71
N ASP A 287 -10.80 6.20 -16.41
CA ASP A 287 -12.18 5.90 -16.04
C ASP A 287 -12.28 4.61 -15.23
N LEU A 288 -13.16 4.60 -14.23
CA LEU A 288 -13.51 3.39 -13.49
C LEU A 288 -14.46 2.50 -14.31
N SER A 289 -14.34 1.19 -14.26
CA SER A 289 -13.29 0.40 -13.61
C SER A 289 -12.21 -0.02 -14.62
N PRO A 290 -10.92 -0.10 -14.23
CA PRO A 290 -9.86 -0.56 -15.12
C PRO A 290 -9.94 -2.06 -15.38
N ASP A 291 -9.48 -2.49 -16.55
CA ASP A 291 -9.27 -3.88 -16.92
C ASP A 291 -7.80 -4.27 -16.73
N ILE A 292 -7.49 -5.57 -16.75
CA ILE A 292 -6.10 -6.07 -16.58
C ILE A 292 -5.14 -5.41 -17.59
N ALA A 293 -5.61 -5.15 -18.81
CA ALA A 293 -4.83 -4.53 -19.89
C ALA A 293 -4.50 -3.05 -19.63
N ASP A 294 -5.20 -2.39 -18.70
CA ASP A 294 -4.99 -0.99 -18.35
C ASP A 294 -3.90 -0.81 -17.28
N LEU A 295 -3.36 -1.91 -16.74
CA LEU A 295 -2.30 -1.89 -15.75
C LEU A 295 -0.98 -2.36 -16.33
N GLN A 296 0.10 -1.72 -15.87
CA GLN A 296 1.45 -2.12 -16.20
C GLN A 296 2.39 -1.98 -15.01
N HIS A 297 3.40 -2.86 -14.93
CA HIS A 297 4.56 -2.65 -14.08
C HIS A 297 5.45 -1.55 -14.68
N CYS A 298 6.04 -0.74 -13.81
CA CYS A 298 6.96 0.34 -14.19
C CYS A 298 8.40 0.01 -13.83
N GLU A 299 9.34 0.49 -14.63
CA GLU A 299 10.77 0.22 -14.43
C GLU A 299 11.43 1.26 -13.52
N GLY A 300 11.99 0.79 -12.40
CA GLY A 300 12.73 1.64 -11.46
C GLY A 300 11.86 2.70 -10.77
N ASP A 301 12.47 3.84 -10.45
CA ASP A 301 11.86 4.89 -9.64
C ASP A 301 11.14 5.96 -10.49
N THR A 302 11.51 6.10 -11.77
CA THR A 302 11.14 7.25 -12.62
C THR A 302 10.85 6.83 -14.07
N ASP A 303 9.99 5.84 -14.26
CA ASP A 303 9.55 5.40 -15.59
C ASP A 303 8.69 6.46 -16.30
N GLY A 304 9.18 6.99 -17.42
CA GLY A 304 8.48 8.00 -18.23
C GLY A 304 7.20 7.48 -18.91
N LYS A 305 6.91 6.18 -18.89
CA LYS A 305 5.64 5.60 -19.36
C LYS A 305 4.58 5.52 -18.26
N CYS A 306 4.94 5.82 -17.02
CA CYS A 306 4.09 5.73 -15.84
C CYS A 306 3.86 7.11 -15.20
N ILE A 307 3.66 7.19 -13.88
CA ILE A 307 3.32 8.46 -13.23
C ILE A 307 4.38 9.54 -13.43
N ALA A 308 5.66 9.16 -13.50
CA ALA A 308 6.75 10.11 -13.72
C ALA A 308 6.65 10.84 -15.08
N GLY A 309 6.05 10.19 -16.09
CA GLY A 309 5.79 10.77 -17.41
C GLY A 309 4.68 11.83 -17.44
N GLN A 310 3.83 11.89 -16.41
CA GLN A 310 2.72 12.83 -16.32
C GLN A 310 3.17 14.28 -16.00
N HIS A 311 4.49 14.53 -15.84
CA HIS A 311 5.07 15.85 -15.55
C HIS A 311 4.92 16.92 -16.67
N SER A 312 4.19 16.64 -17.75
CA SER A 312 4.08 17.53 -18.92
C SER A 312 3.05 18.67 -18.81
N THR A 313 2.56 19.02 -17.62
CA THR A 313 1.96 20.34 -17.39
C THR A 313 2.69 21.13 -16.31
N PRO A 314 3.77 21.84 -16.67
CA PRO A 314 4.31 22.90 -15.83
C PRO A 314 3.31 24.06 -15.84
N TRP A 315 2.45 24.16 -14.81
CA TRP A 315 1.72 25.37 -14.39
C TRP A 315 1.38 26.40 -15.51
N GLY A 316 0.48 26.04 -16.42
CA GLY A 316 0.12 26.89 -17.59
C GLY A 316 -1.38 27.19 -17.78
N ILE A 317 -2.27 26.77 -16.88
CA ILE A 317 -3.72 27.08 -16.94
C ILE A 317 -4.17 27.59 -15.56
N PRO A 318 -5.01 28.66 -15.47
CA PRO A 318 -5.56 29.13 -14.21
C PRO A 318 -6.24 27.97 -13.45
N SER A 319 -5.68 27.61 -12.32
CA SER A 319 -5.93 26.40 -11.51
C SER A 319 -7.34 26.29 -10.90
N ARG A 320 -8.21 27.28 -11.11
CA ARG A 320 -9.60 27.26 -10.60
C ARG A 320 -10.54 26.29 -11.34
N TYR A 321 -10.10 25.66 -12.43
CA TYR A 321 -10.95 24.81 -13.28
C TYR A 321 -10.55 23.31 -13.35
N LYS A 322 -9.49 22.85 -12.66
CA LYS A 322 -9.05 21.43 -12.74
C LYS A 322 -8.68 20.74 -11.42
N LEU A 323 -8.63 21.46 -10.30
CA LEU A 323 -8.25 20.87 -9.00
C LEU A 323 -9.19 19.72 -8.59
N TRP A 324 -10.48 19.83 -8.91
CA TRP A 324 -11.49 18.80 -8.61
C TRP A 324 -11.34 17.52 -9.45
N GLN A 325 -10.86 17.63 -10.70
CA GLN A 325 -10.63 16.46 -11.56
C GLN A 325 -9.43 15.64 -11.09
N LEU A 326 -8.35 16.32 -10.69
CA LEU A 326 -7.18 15.69 -10.05
C LEU A 326 -7.55 14.99 -8.73
N PHE A 327 -8.54 15.51 -8.00
CA PHE A 327 -9.08 14.88 -6.80
C PHE A 327 -9.87 13.60 -7.08
N PHE A 328 -10.58 13.51 -8.21
CA PHE A 328 -11.27 12.28 -8.59
C PHE A 328 -10.29 11.18 -8.96
N ALA A 329 -9.27 11.49 -9.77
CA ALA A 329 -8.21 10.55 -10.12
C ALA A 329 -7.52 9.95 -8.89
N HIS A 330 -7.23 10.78 -7.87
CA HIS A 330 -6.64 10.30 -6.61
C HIS A 330 -7.55 9.34 -5.82
N ARG A 331 -8.85 9.32 -6.08
CA ARG A 331 -9.77 8.38 -5.42
C ARG A 331 -10.08 7.17 -6.28
N ASP A 332 -9.75 7.19 -7.57
CA ASP A 332 -10.22 6.20 -8.54
C ASP A 332 -9.19 5.07 -8.70
N TYR A 333 -9.18 4.15 -7.72
CA TYR A 333 -8.30 2.98 -7.68
C TYR A 333 -9.13 1.70 -7.69
N PHE A 334 -9.43 1.16 -8.89
CA PHE A 334 -10.39 0.06 -9.15
C PHE A 334 -11.86 0.41 -8.83
N TRP A 335 -12.04 1.13 -7.73
CA TRP A 335 -13.25 1.73 -7.21
C TRP A 335 -12.94 3.15 -6.79
N ARG A 336 -13.98 3.96 -6.64
CA ARG A 336 -13.82 5.27 -6.01
C ARG A 336 -13.71 5.13 -4.50
N LEU A 337 -12.49 5.22 -3.99
CA LEU A 337 -12.13 5.08 -2.59
C LEU A 337 -12.49 6.34 -1.78
N GLY A 338 -12.48 6.24 -0.46
CA GLY A 338 -12.43 7.38 0.45
C GLY A 338 -13.72 7.74 1.16
N LEU A 339 -14.77 6.93 1.03
CA LEU A 339 -16.08 7.18 1.65
C LEU A 339 -16.64 5.92 2.32
N CYS A 340 -17.10 6.07 3.56
CA CYS A 340 -17.89 5.04 4.23
C CYS A 340 -19.38 5.25 3.96
N VAL A 341 -19.90 4.64 2.89
CA VAL A 341 -21.32 4.70 2.49
C VAL A 341 -21.83 3.32 2.10
N PRO A 342 -23.15 3.05 2.14
CA PRO A 342 -23.72 1.74 1.80
C PRO A 342 -23.21 1.16 0.47
N GLY A 343 -22.50 0.03 0.52
CA GLY A 343 -21.95 -0.63 -0.67
C GLY A 343 -20.74 0.05 -1.32
N GLY A 344 -20.16 1.07 -0.68
CA GLY A 344 -19.10 1.92 -1.25
C GLY A 344 -19.66 3.06 -2.11
N ASP A 345 -18.78 3.90 -2.68
CA ASP A 345 -19.21 5.07 -3.46
C ASP A 345 -20.12 4.64 -4.65
N PRO A 346 -21.40 5.04 -4.66
CA PRO A 346 -22.37 4.57 -5.67
C PRO A 346 -22.08 5.10 -7.08
N LEU A 347 -21.22 6.11 -7.22
CA LEU A 347 -20.74 6.63 -8.52
C LEU A 347 -19.36 6.06 -8.90
N GLY A 348 -18.83 5.11 -8.12
CA GLY A 348 -17.46 4.62 -8.17
C GLY A 348 -17.22 3.33 -8.97
N GLY A 349 -17.98 3.10 -10.05
CA GLY A 349 -17.73 1.96 -10.96
C GLY A 349 -18.48 0.66 -10.62
N GLY A 350 -19.76 0.74 -10.24
CA GLY A 350 -20.63 -0.40 -9.90
C GLY A 350 -20.95 -1.41 -11.02
N GLY A 351 -20.11 -1.56 -12.04
CA GLY A 351 -20.17 -2.69 -12.96
C GLY A 351 -19.53 -3.89 -12.28
N GLN A 352 -20.27 -4.99 -12.10
CA GLN A 352 -19.71 -6.23 -11.59
C GLN A 352 -18.47 -6.61 -12.41
N TYR A 353 -17.29 -6.71 -11.78
CA TYR A 353 -16.26 -7.60 -12.30
C TYR A 353 -16.91 -8.98 -12.34
N THR A 354 -17.36 -9.40 -13.52
CA THR A 354 -17.87 -10.75 -13.70
C THR A 354 -16.70 -11.66 -13.38
N HIS A 355 -16.74 -12.30 -12.21
CA HIS A 355 -16.00 -13.52 -11.99
C HIS A 355 -16.49 -14.51 -13.04
N GLU A 356 -15.84 -14.55 -14.20
CA GLU A 356 -15.86 -15.73 -15.02
C GLU A 356 -15.26 -16.83 -14.15
N LYS A 357 -16.15 -17.64 -13.58
CA LYS A 357 -15.78 -18.94 -13.04
C LYS A 357 -15.16 -19.70 -14.20
N GLU A 358 -13.84 -19.80 -14.21
CA GLU A 358 -13.15 -20.83 -14.98
C GLU A 358 -13.50 -22.18 -14.33
N ASP A 359 -14.64 -22.74 -14.70
CA ASP A 359 -14.87 -24.17 -14.67
C ASP A 359 -14.25 -24.73 -15.96
N LEU A 360 -13.00 -25.23 -15.87
CA LEU A 360 -12.43 -26.27 -16.75
C LEU A 360 -11.30 -27.02 -16.05
#